data_AF-A0A9Q7UJW2-F1
#
_entry.id   AF-A0A9Q7UJW2-F1
#
_cell.length_a   1.000
_cell.length_b   1.000
_cell.length_c   1.000
_cell.angle_alpha   90.00
_cell.angle_beta   90.00
_cell.angle_gamma   90.00
#
_symmetry.space_group_name_H-M   'P 1'
#
loop_
_entity.id
_entity.type
_entity.pdbx_description
1 polymer ?
#
loop_
_entity_poly.entity_id
_entity_poly.type
_entity_poly.pdbx_seq_one_letter_code
_entity_poly.pdbx_strand_id
1 'polypeptide(L)'
;MDHNYWNVDAFIADSQKLPCIFNIDVPNMGQIQSTEERDIKALSRIELPFWLAELMALNNIVSINKPKSFSSRVKGALDANPTSVQLRHQNIHWYALGARLAQLMDDDDTEMQGLSKAYIGRILQVFQQSQHLSTASSSTASASAGGDSDERGFATAQAIAAMVSDGPTLGMSVGNAISAEITEFLQGMEESERVLLRNGQEGARMMKDFLAGSH
;
A
#
# COMPACT_ATOMS: atom_id res chain seq x y z
N MET A 1 -5.98 -3.05 11.90
CA MET A 1 -5.09 -1.89 11.77
C MET A 1 -5.60 -0.86 12.74
N ASP A 2 -4.85 -0.58 13.80
CA ASP A 2 -5.32 0.33 14.85
C ASP A 2 -5.25 1.77 14.33
N HIS A 3 -6.41 2.44 14.29
CA HIS A 3 -6.49 3.83 13.83
C HIS A 3 -5.99 4.77 14.93
N ASN A 4 -4.68 5.03 14.91
CA ASN A 4 -4.06 6.00 15.80
C ASN A 4 -4.02 7.38 15.13
N TYR A 5 -4.44 8.42 15.85
CA TYR A 5 -4.38 9.82 15.40
C TYR A 5 -2.98 10.24 14.93
N TRP A 6 -1.93 9.69 15.56
CA TRP A 6 -0.53 10.03 15.25
C TRP A 6 0.07 9.23 14.09
N ASN A 7 -0.69 8.28 13.51
CA ASN A 7 -0.19 7.50 12.40
C ASN A 7 -0.36 8.27 11.08
N VAL A 8 0.76 8.60 10.43
CA VAL A 8 0.78 9.31 9.15
C VAL A 8 0.11 8.49 8.05
N ASP A 9 0.32 7.18 8.02
CA ASP A 9 -0.27 6.30 6.99
C ASP A 9 -1.80 6.26 7.09
N ALA A 10 -2.31 6.36 8.32
CA ALA A 10 -3.75 6.41 8.56
C ALA A 10 -4.36 7.72 8.02
N PHE A 11 -3.68 8.85 8.22
CA PHE A 11 -4.10 10.13 7.62
C PHE A 11 -4.04 10.10 6.09
N ILE A 12 -2.99 9.51 5.51
CA ILE A 12 -2.86 9.40 4.05
C ILE A 12 -3.97 8.50 3.49
N ALA A 13 -4.29 7.39 4.14
CA ALA A 13 -5.41 6.53 3.77
C ALA A 13 -6.75 7.29 3.79
N ASP A 14 -6.99 8.08 4.84
CA ASP A 14 -8.23 8.87 5.00
C ASP A 14 -8.33 10.05 4.00
N SER A 15 -7.21 10.52 3.46
CA SER A 15 -7.17 11.61 2.47
C SER A 15 -7.65 11.19 1.07
N GLN A 16 -7.91 9.89 0.86
CA GLN A 16 -8.30 9.35 -0.43
C GLN A 16 -9.72 9.78 -0.82
N LYS A 17 -9.87 10.16 -2.09
CA LYS A 17 -11.15 10.63 -2.64
C LYS A 17 -12.08 9.45 -2.93
N LEU A 18 -13.31 9.54 -2.46
CA LEU A 18 -14.37 8.57 -2.69
C LEU A 18 -15.52 9.19 -3.48
N PRO A 19 -16.17 8.41 -4.35
CA PRO A 19 -17.37 8.86 -5.04
C PRO A 19 -18.55 8.91 -4.06
N CYS A 20 -19.08 10.12 -3.88
CA CYS A 20 -20.15 10.42 -2.94
C CYS A 20 -21.36 11.01 -3.68
N ILE A 21 -22.57 10.74 -3.19
CA ILE A 21 -23.81 11.33 -3.70
C ILE A 21 -24.45 12.14 -2.58
N PHE A 22 -24.73 13.42 -2.82
CA PHE A 22 -25.43 14.25 -1.84
C PHE A 22 -26.91 13.90 -1.79
N ASN A 23 -27.47 13.71 -0.61
CA ASN A 23 -28.90 13.42 -0.44
C ASN A 23 -29.74 14.70 -0.31
N ILE A 24 -29.12 15.80 0.09
CA ILE A 24 -29.75 17.09 0.35
C ILE A 24 -29.05 18.22 -0.40
N ASP A 25 -29.76 19.32 -0.61
CA ASP A 25 -29.16 20.56 -1.08
C ASP A 25 -28.30 21.17 0.05
N VAL A 26 -27.02 21.47 -0.24
CA VAL A 26 -26.10 22.07 0.73
C VAL A 26 -25.75 23.49 0.27
N PRO A 27 -26.18 24.53 1.02
CA PRO A 27 -25.93 25.91 0.64
C PRO A 27 -24.45 26.30 0.81
N ASN A 28 -23.96 27.21 -0.03
CA ASN A 28 -22.61 27.78 -0.01
C ASN A 28 -21.44 26.78 -0.16
N MET A 29 -21.71 25.55 -0.60
CA MET A 29 -20.68 24.50 -0.72
C MET A 29 -20.25 24.22 -2.18
N GLY A 30 -20.72 25.01 -3.15
CA GLY A 30 -20.43 24.79 -4.58
C GLY A 30 -18.95 24.87 -4.96
N GLN A 31 -18.12 25.48 -4.11
CA GLN A 31 -16.66 25.53 -4.28
C GLN A 31 -16.02 24.14 -4.38
N ILE A 32 -16.60 23.12 -3.76
CA ILE A 32 -16.08 21.74 -3.81
C ILE A 32 -16.18 21.15 -5.23
N GLN A 33 -17.20 21.52 -6.00
CA GLN A 33 -17.41 21.01 -7.35
C GLN A 33 -16.64 21.82 -8.40
N SER A 34 -15.92 22.88 -8.02
CA SER A 34 -15.30 23.84 -8.93
C SER A 34 -16.28 24.37 -10.00
N THR A 35 -17.55 24.50 -9.63
CA THR A 35 -18.62 25.05 -10.46
C THR A 35 -18.88 26.52 -10.08
N GLU A 36 -19.47 27.29 -10.98
CA GLU A 36 -19.89 28.67 -10.70
C GLU A 36 -21.15 28.74 -9.82
N GLU A 37 -21.82 27.60 -9.61
CA GLU A 37 -22.96 27.50 -8.70
C GLU A 37 -22.51 27.64 -7.23
N ARG A 38 -23.27 28.40 -6.45
CA ARG A 38 -22.99 28.63 -5.02
C ARG A 38 -23.31 27.42 -4.14
N ASP A 39 -24.33 26.66 -4.52
CA ASP A 39 -24.92 25.61 -3.70
C ASP A 39 -24.75 24.25 -4.37
N ILE A 40 -24.57 23.19 -3.58
CA ILE A 40 -24.57 21.82 -4.08
C ILE A 40 -26.02 21.34 -4.12
N LYS A 41 -26.45 20.85 -5.29
CA LYS A 41 -27.77 20.23 -5.45
C LYS A 41 -27.80 18.80 -4.92
N ALA A 42 -28.94 18.38 -4.41
CA ALA A 42 -29.25 17.01 -4.08
C ALA A 42 -29.05 16.13 -5.32
N LEU A 43 -28.66 14.88 -5.08
CA LEU A 43 -28.29 13.88 -6.08
C LEU A 43 -27.06 14.23 -6.93
N SER A 44 -26.34 15.32 -6.61
CA SER A 44 -25.06 15.60 -7.22
C SER A 44 -24.01 14.57 -6.79
N ARG A 45 -23.19 14.14 -7.75
CA ARG A 45 -22.09 13.21 -7.53
C ARG A 45 -20.78 13.97 -7.46
N ILE A 46 -20.13 13.94 -6.30
CA ILE A 46 -18.91 14.68 -6.02
C ILE A 46 -17.89 13.70 -5.39
N GLU A 47 -16.62 13.90 -5.67
CA GLU A 47 -15.55 13.15 -5.02
C GLU A 47 -15.07 13.88 -3.77
N LEU A 48 -15.21 13.25 -2.61
CA LEU A 48 -14.83 13.80 -1.31
C LEU A 48 -13.74 12.96 -0.66
N PRO A 49 -12.78 13.56 0.07
CA PRO A 49 -11.87 12.80 0.92
C PRO A 49 -12.64 11.99 1.97
N PHE A 50 -12.16 10.78 2.28
CA PHE A 50 -12.85 9.86 3.20
C PHE A 50 -13.10 10.48 4.58
N TRP A 51 -12.13 11.18 5.18
CA TRP A 51 -12.31 11.83 6.49
C TRP A 51 -13.47 12.82 6.54
N LEU A 52 -13.80 13.48 5.41
CA LEU A 52 -14.94 14.38 5.32
C LEU A 52 -16.23 13.60 5.00
N ALA A 53 -16.14 12.67 4.06
CA ALA A 53 -17.27 11.88 3.61
C ALA A 53 -17.88 11.05 4.74
N GLU A 54 -17.05 10.48 5.63
CA GLU A 54 -17.49 9.73 6.81
C GLU A 54 -18.39 10.56 7.73
N LEU A 55 -17.94 11.77 8.11
CA LEU A 55 -18.71 12.66 8.98
C LEU A 55 -20.04 13.08 8.35
N MET A 56 -20.06 13.30 7.03
CA MET A 56 -21.28 13.65 6.30
C MET A 56 -22.23 12.47 6.14
N ALA A 57 -21.68 11.26 5.97
CA ALA A 57 -22.47 10.04 5.85
C ALA A 57 -23.16 9.65 7.17
N LEU A 58 -22.46 9.78 8.30
CA LEU A 58 -23.04 9.57 9.63
C LEU A 58 -24.26 10.48 9.92
N ASN A 59 -24.29 11.66 9.30
CA ASN A 59 -25.40 12.62 9.41
C ASN A 59 -26.43 12.50 8.27
N ASN A 60 -26.37 11.46 7.45
CA ASN A 60 -27.26 11.22 6.29
C ASN A 60 -27.23 12.32 5.22
N ILE A 61 -26.21 13.19 5.20
CA ILE A 61 -26.06 14.26 4.20
C ILE A 61 -25.58 13.68 2.87
N VAL A 62 -24.72 12.67 2.93
CA VAL A 62 -24.07 12.04 1.78
C VAL A 62 -24.20 10.52 1.85
N SER A 63 -24.43 9.89 0.71
CA SER A 63 -24.29 8.44 0.53
C SER A 63 -22.93 8.13 -0.12
N ILE A 64 -22.12 7.28 0.52
CA ILE A 64 -20.82 6.85 0.01
C ILE A 64 -21.01 5.64 -0.92
N ASN A 65 -20.42 5.70 -2.11
CA ASN A 65 -20.39 4.57 -3.05
C ASN A 65 -19.03 3.87 -2.99
N LYS A 66 -19.01 2.54 -3.14
CA LYS A 66 -17.78 1.74 -3.20
C LYS A 66 -16.90 2.25 -4.35
N PRO A 67 -15.63 2.61 -4.10
CA PRO A 67 -14.74 3.01 -5.17
C PRO A 67 -14.37 1.80 -6.04
N LYS A 68 -13.86 2.05 -7.26
CA LYS A 68 -13.54 1.00 -8.24
C LYS A 68 -12.55 -0.04 -7.69
N SER A 69 -11.70 0.35 -6.75
CA SER A 69 -10.72 -0.50 -6.05
C SER A 69 -11.37 -1.63 -5.22
N PHE A 70 -12.65 -1.49 -4.84
CA PHE A 70 -13.44 -2.53 -4.14
C PHE A 70 -14.57 -3.09 -5.01
N SER A 71 -14.46 -2.95 -6.34
CA SER A 71 -15.43 -3.53 -7.27
C SER A 71 -15.50 -5.05 -7.14
N SER A 72 -16.65 -5.63 -7.50
CA SER A 72 -16.87 -7.09 -7.51
C SER A 72 -15.83 -7.83 -8.35
N ARG A 73 -15.31 -7.21 -9.42
CA ARG A 73 -14.22 -7.74 -10.24
C ARG A 73 -12.94 -7.94 -9.43
N VAL A 74 -12.52 -6.93 -8.66
CA VAL A 74 -11.30 -7.00 -7.84
C VAL A 74 -11.48 -8.04 -6.74
N LYS A 75 -12.65 -8.09 -6.11
CA LYS A 75 -12.99 -9.12 -5.11
C LYS A 75 -12.94 -10.54 -5.68
N GLY A 76 -13.57 -10.77 -6.83
CA GLY A 76 -13.52 -12.08 -7.50
C GLY A 76 -12.09 -12.49 -7.89
N ALA A 77 -11.25 -11.54 -8.28
CA ALA A 77 -9.84 -11.81 -8.54
C ALA A 77 -9.07 -12.18 -7.25
N LEU A 78 -9.29 -11.46 -6.15
CA LEU A 78 -8.70 -11.76 -4.85
C LEU A 78 -9.17 -13.11 -4.29
N ASP A 79 -10.43 -13.48 -4.54
CA ASP A 79 -10.98 -14.77 -4.14
C ASP A 79 -10.40 -15.95 -4.93
N ALA A 80 -10.07 -15.73 -6.21
CA ALA A 80 -9.48 -16.75 -7.06
C ALA A 80 -7.99 -16.95 -6.76
N ASN A 81 -7.22 -15.87 -6.77
CA ASN A 81 -5.83 -15.89 -6.34
C ASN A 81 -5.42 -14.51 -5.81
N PRO A 82 -5.19 -14.36 -4.49
CA PRO A 82 -4.89 -13.06 -3.92
C PRO A 82 -3.48 -12.58 -4.26
N THR A 83 -2.53 -13.44 -4.63
CA THR A 83 -1.14 -13.04 -4.88
C THR A 83 -0.90 -12.46 -6.26
N SER A 84 -1.74 -12.79 -7.24
CA SER A 84 -1.66 -12.25 -8.61
C SER A 84 -2.25 -10.83 -8.74
N VAL A 85 -2.99 -10.36 -7.73
CA VAL A 85 -3.61 -9.03 -7.76
C VAL A 85 -2.60 -7.97 -7.35
N GLN A 86 -2.43 -6.96 -8.21
CA GLN A 86 -1.60 -5.79 -7.94
C GLN A 86 -2.38 -4.77 -7.10
N LEU A 87 -2.43 -4.97 -5.78
CA LEU A 87 -3.16 -4.12 -4.83
C LEU A 87 -2.71 -2.66 -4.90
N ARG A 88 -1.41 -2.41 -5.03
CA ARG A 88 -0.86 -1.05 -5.12
C ARG A 88 -1.45 -0.21 -6.26
N HIS A 89 -1.73 -0.84 -7.40
CA HIS A 89 -2.33 -0.16 -8.55
C HIS A 89 -3.81 0.17 -8.32
N GLN A 90 -4.49 -0.58 -7.46
CA GLN A 90 -5.86 -0.26 -7.04
C GLN A 90 -5.87 0.86 -6.01
N ASN A 91 -5.00 0.74 -5.00
CA ASN A 91 -4.85 1.70 -3.92
C ASN A 91 -3.57 1.41 -3.11
N ILE A 92 -2.81 2.44 -2.73
CA ILE A 92 -1.57 2.29 -1.95
C ILE A 92 -1.86 1.78 -0.52
N HIS A 93 -3.01 2.17 0.05
CA HIS A 93 -3.47 1.80 1.40
C HIS A 93 -4.82 1.04 1.33
N TRP A 94 -4.88 0.01 0.48
CA TRP A 94 -6.09 -0.77 0.24
C TRP A 94 -6.67 -1.42 1.50
N TYR A 95 -5.86 -2.00 2.38
CA TYR A 95 -6.37 -2.65 3.60
C TYR A 95 -6.88 -1.62 4.62
N ALA A 96 -6.16 -0.50 4.78
CA ALA A 96 -6.56 0.56 5.70
C ALA A 96 -7.88 1.23 5.27
N LEU A 97 -7.98 1.62 4.00
CA LEU A 97 -9.21 2.21 3.45
C LEU A 97 -10.37 1.20 3.51
N GLY A 98 -10.12 -0.07 3.15
CA GLY A 98 -11.17 -1.07 3.12
C GLY A 98 -11.72 -1.40 4.51
N ALA A 99 -10.87 -1.43 5.54
CA ALA A 99 -11.31 -1.63 6.91
C ALA A 99 -12.17 -0.47 7.42
N ARG A 100 -11.83 0.77 7.06
CA ARG A 100 -12.62 1.96 7.39
C ARG A 100 -13.92 2.04 6.60
N LEU A 101 -13.90 1.67 5.32
CA LEU A 101 -15.09 1.62 4.50
C LEU A 101 -16.07 0.57 5.04
N ALA A 102 -15.60 -0.64 5.39
CA ALA A 102 -16.42 -1.72 5.92
C ALA A 102 -17.25 -1.29 7.15
N GLN A 103 -16.65 -0.52 8.08
CA GLN A 103 -17.32 0.01 9.28
C GLN A 103 -18.49 0.95 8.98
N LEU A 104 -18.51 1.58 7.81
CA LEU A 104 -19.58 2.49 7.39
C LEU A 104 -20.68 1.77 6.59
N MET A 105 -20.43 0.54 6.16
CA MET A 105 -21.34 -0.23 5.32
C MET A 105 -22.22 -1.15 6.15
N ASP A 106 -23.47 -1.38 5.69
CA ASP A 106 -24.39 -2.29 6.36
C ASP A 106 -23.88 -3.75 6.39
N ASP A 107 -23.05 -4.15 5.42
CA ASP A 107 -22.49 -5.51 5.27
C ASP A 107 -21.04 -5.64 5.81
N ASP A 108 -20.71 -4.98 6.92
CA ASP A 108 -19.35 -4.90 7.51
C ASP A 108 -18.65 -6.28 7.59
N ASP A 109 -19.34 -7.29 8.13
CA ASP A 109 -18.78 -8.63 8.33
C ASP A 109 -18.26 -9.26 7.02
N THR A 110 -18.99 -9.09 5.92
CA THR A 110 -18.61 -9.72 4.64
C THR A 110 -17.42 -9.03 4.00
N GLU A 111 -17.37 -7.69 4.09
CA GLU A 111 -16.25 -6.90 3.58
C GLU A 111 -14.99 -7.20 4.40
N MET A 112 -15.10 -7.20 5.73
CA MET A 112 -14.00 -7.52 6.64
C MET A 112 -13.47 -8.95 6.42
N GLN A 113 -14.34 -9.93 6.20
CA GLN A 113 -13.95 -11.30 5.85
C GLN A 113 -13.18 -11.35 4.52
N GLY A 114 -13.62 -10.61 3.49
CA GLY A 114 -12.91 -10.51 2.23
C GLY A 114 -11.50 -9.94 2.38
N LEU A 115 -11.34 -8.87 3.17
CA LEU A 115 -10.05 -8.27 3.48
C LEU A 115 -9.12 -9.26 4.21
N SER A 116 -9.62 -9.92 5.25
CA SER A 116 -8.83 -10.87 6.05
C SER A 116 -8.39 -12.08 5.22
N LYS A 117 -9.26 -12.63 4.36
CA LYS A 117 -8.94 -13.73 3.45
C LYS A 117 -7.84 -13.34 2.46
N ALA A 118 -7.93 -12.14 1.87
CA ALA A 118 -6.90 -11.63 0.97
C ALA A 118 -5.54 -11.48 1.67
N TYR A 119 -5.54 -10.93 2.89
CA TYR A 119 -4.32 -10.75 3.68
C TYR A 119 -3.67 -12.10 4.05
N ILE A 120 -4.45 -13.06 4.57
CA ILE A 120 -3.97 -14.41 4.92
C ILE A 120 -3.42 -15.13 3.68
N GLY A 121 -4.06 -15.00 2.53
CA GLY A 121 -3.58 -15.63 1.29
C GLY A 121 -2.25 -15.08 0.79
N ARG A 122 -1.92 -13.82 1.12
CA ARG A 122 -0.69 -13.14 0.67
C ARG A 122 0.45 -13.21 1.67
N ILE A 123 0.16 -13.26 2.97
CA ILE A 123 1.17 -13.16 4.04
C ILE A 123 2.26 -14.23 3.95
N LEU A 124 1.90 -15.45 3.54
CA LEU A 124 2.85 -16.55 3.40
C LEU A 124 3.90 -16.25 2.32
N GLN A 125 3.48 -15.71 1.17
CA GLN A 125 4.40 -15.33 0.09
C GLN A 125 5.26 -14.13 0.49
N VAL A 126 4.68 -13.14 1.20
CA VAL A 126 5.45 -12.01 1.75
C VAL A 126 6.56 -12.50 2.67
N PHE A 127 6.26 -13.42 3.59
CA PHE A 127 7.23 -14.00 4.50
C PHE A 127 8.32 -14.79 3.76
N GLN A 128 7.94 -15.66 2.82
CA GLN A 128 8.92 -16.42 2.03
C GLN A 128 9.89 -15.49 1.29
N GLN A 129 9.37 -14.41 0.69
CA GLN A 129 10.18 -13.43 -0.01
C GLN A 129 11.08 -12.62 0.92
N SER A 130 10.65 -12.32 2.14
CA SER A 130 11.49 -11.64 3.14
C SER A 130 12.72 -12.47 3.49
N GLN A 131 12.55 -13.77 3.69
CA GLN A 131 13.65 -14.71 3.98
C GLN A 131 14.59 -14.88 2.78
N HIS A 132 14.03 -15.06 1.58
CA HIS A 132 14.82 -15.25 0.36
C HIS A 132 15.67 -14.01 0.03
N LEU A 133 15.08 -12.82 0.07
CA LEU A 133 15.80 -11.57 -0.25
C LEU A 133 16.87 -11.21 0.81
N SER A 134 16.65 -11.59 2.09
CA SER A 134 17.70 -11.47 3.11
C SER A 134 18.92 -12.36 2.84
N THR A 135 18.77 -13.45 2.09
CA THR A 135 19.87 -14.39 1.79
C THR A 135 20.64 -13.96 0.56
N ALA A 136 19.95 -13.40 -0.44
CA ALA A 136 20.59 -12.82 -1.62
C ALA A 136 21.47 -11.59 -1.29
N SER A 137 21.09 -10.79 -0.29
CA SER A 137 21.86 -9.61 0.13
C SER A 137 23.17 -9.96 0.86
N SER A 138 23.25 -11.13 1.52
CA SER A 138 24.48 -11.61 2.16
C SER A 138 25.53 -12.14 1.17
N SER A 139 25.12 -12.75 0.05
CA SER A 139 26.06 -13.27 -0.96
C SER A 139 26.87 -12.18 -1.67
N THR A 140 26.36 -10.94 -1.71
CA THR A 140 27.08 -9.80 -2.30
C THR A 140 28.09 -9.17 -1.34
N ALA A 141 27.85 -9.19 -0.02
CA ALA A 141 28.81 -8.67 0.95
C ALA A 141 30.10 -9.52 1.04
N SER A 142 29.98 -10.83 0.81
CA SER A 142 31.15 -11.73 0.69
C SER A 142 31.92 -11.57 -0.62
N ALA A 143 31.32 -11.01 -1.68
CA ALA A 143 31.98 -10.80 -2.97
C ALA A 143 32.76 -9.47 -3.03
N SER A 144 32.38 -8.48 -2.23
CA SER A 144 33.09 -7.18 -2.16
C SER A 144 34.27 -7.16 -1.19
N ALA A 145 34.50 -8.23 -0.42
CA ALA A 145 35.61 -8.32 0.53
C ALA A 145 36.93 -8.85 -0.10
N GLY A 146 36.94 -9.12 -1.41
CA GLY A 146 38.08 -9.73 -2.12
C GLY A 146 38.65 -8.93 -3.30
N GLY A 147 38.25 -7.68 -3.51
CA GLY A 147 38.70 -6.85 -4.63
C GLY A 147 39.55 -5.68 -4.17
N ASP A 148 40.86 -5.90 -4.05
CA ASP A 148 41.85 -4.82 -4.05
C ASP A 148 41.99 -4.31 -5.50
N SER A 149 41.41 -3.16 -5.80
CA SER A 149 41.74 -2.39 -7.00
C SER A 149 41.31 -0.93 -6.83
N ASP A 150 42.33 -0.09 -6.63
CA ASP A 150 42.31 1.37 -6.75
C ASP A 150 41.64 1.82 -8.06
N GLU A 151 40.38 2.25 -8.02
CA GLU A 151 39.82 3.18 -9.01
C GLU A 151 38.85 4.15 -8.33
N ARG A 152 39.26 5.41 -8.22
CA ARG A 152 38.38 6.56 -7.91
C ARG A 152 37.42 6.78 -9.09
N GLY A 153 36.40 5.93 -9.20
CA GLY A 153 35.32 6.04 -10.17
C GLY A 153 34.16 6.86 -9.61
N PHE A 154 33.75 7.90 -10.35
CA PHE A 154 32.52 8.64 -10.09
C PHE A 154 31.34 7.67 -9.94
N ALA A 155 30.53 7.85 -8.89
CA ALA A 155 29.31 7.08 -8.69
C ALA A 155 28.45 7.15 -9.96
N THR A 156 28.10 5.99 -10.51
CA THR A 156 27.28 5.89 -11.71
C THR A 156 25.92 6.56 -11.47
N ALA A 157 25.34 7.15 -12.51
CA ALA A 157 24.08 7.90 -12.42
C ALA A 157 22.93 7.11 -11.76
N GLN A 158 22.95 5.77 -11.84
CA GLN A 158 22.00 4.89 -11.17
C GLN A 158 22.20 4.78 -9.65
N ALA A 159 23.44 4.85 -9.15
CA ALA A 159 23.71 4.88 -7.71
C ALA A 159 23.28 6.22 -7.08
N ILE A 160 23.46 7.33 -7.81
CA ILE A 160 22.96 8.66 -7.40
C ILE A 160 21.42 8.69 -7.46
N ALA A 161 20.81 8.11 -8.49
CA ALA A 161 19.35 7.98 -8.58
C ALA A 161 18.76 7.13 -7.45
N ALA A 162 19.46 6.08 -7.00
CA ALA A 162 19.05 5.25 -5.87
C ALA A 162 19.13 5.95 -4.50
N MET A 163 19.94 7.02 -4.39
CA MET A 163 20.04 7.84 -3.16
C MET A 163 19.01 8.99 -3.13
N VAL A 164 18.46 9.38 -4.29
CA VAL A 164 17.55 10.53 -4.46
C VAL A 164 16.07 10.11 -4.53
N SER A 165 15.75 8.85 -4.81
CA SER A 165 14.37 8.37 -4.72
C SER A 165 14.04 7.90 -3.31
N ASP A 166 13.05 8.52 -2.66
CA ASP A 166 12.31 8.00 -1.49
C ASP A 166 11.47 6.73 -1.83
N GLY A 167 12.02 5.86 -2.69
CA GLY A 167 11.53 4.53 -3.00
C GLY A 167 12.48 3.49 -2.40
N PRO A 168 11.98 2.33 -1.97
CA PRO A 168 12.79 1.39 -1.20
C PRO A 168 14.00 0.97 -2.03
N THR A 169 15.19 1.02 -1.44
CA THR A 169 16.35 0.26 -1.89
C THR A 169 16.05 -1.23 -1.67
N LEU A 170 15.10 -1.77 -2.43
CA LEU A 170 15.04 -3.19 -2.74
C LEU A 170 16.43 -3.53 -3.27
N GLY A 171 17.12 -4.51 -2.68
CA GLY A 171 18.51 -4.87 -2.97
C GLY A 171 18.75 -5.36 -4.41
N MET A 172 18.43 -4.53 -5.40
CA MET A 172 18.65 -4.69 -6.82
C MET A 172 20.13 -4.38 -7.11
N SER A 173 21.01 -5.23 -6.59
CA SER A 173 22.38 -5.33 -7.09
C SER A 173 22.40 -6.28 -8.28
N VAL A 174 23.15 -5.90 -9.31
CA VAL A 174 23.16 -6.34 -10.72
C VAL A 174 23.44 -7.85 -10.95
N GLY A 175 23.56 -8.68 -9.91
CA GLY A 175 24.03 -10.08 -10.03
C GLY A 175 22.98 -11.19 -9.89
N ASN A 176 21.87 -10.97 -9.18
CA ASN A 176 20.84 -12.00 -8.97
C ASN A 176 19.54 -11.60 -9.67
N ALA A 177 19.26 -12.21 -10.83
CA ALA A 177 17.99 -12.04 -11.52
C ALA A 177 16.84 -12.55 -10.62
N ILE A 178 16.11 -11.63 -9.99
CA ILE A 178 14.83 -11.94 -9.36
C ILE A 178 13.88 -12.39 -10.48
N SER A 179 13.16 -13.51 -10.28
CA SER A 179 12.17 -13.99 -11.26
C SER A 179 11.16 -12.88 -11.59
N ALA A 180 10.73 -12.79 -12.85
CA ALA A 180 9.77 -11.78 -13.30
C ALA A 180 8.49 -11.78 -12.43
N GLU A 181 8.01 -12.97 -12.06
CA GLU A 181 6.84 -13.15 -11.19
C GLU A 181 7.03 -12.50 -9.80
N ILE A 182 8.25 -12.60 -9.25
CA ILE A 182 8.58 -12.01 -7.94
C ILE A 182 8.66 -10.49 -8.06
N THR A 183 9.24 -9.96 -9.14
CA THR A 183 9.28 -8.50 -9.35
C THR A 183 7.88 -7.91 -9.49
N GLU A 184 6.99 -8.61 -10.19
CA GLU A 184 5.59 -8.20 -10.33
C GLU A 184 4.85 -8.23 -8.99
N PHE A 185 5.06 -9.29 -8.21
CA PHE A 185 4.50 -9.39 -6.87
C PHE A 185 4.95 -8.22 -5.98
N LEU A 186 6.26 -7.93 -5.91
CA LEU A 186 6.83 -6.85 -5.11
C LEU A 186 6.33 -5.45 -5.52
N GLN A 187 6.13 -5.24 -6.82
CA GLN A 187 5.55 -4.00 -7.34
C GLN A 187 4.08 -3.86 -6.93
N GLY A 188 3.34 -4.97 -6.94
CA GLY A 188 1.92 -5.03 -6.60
C GLY A 188 1.60 -4.94 -5.10
N MET A 189 2.60 -5.00 -4.22
CA MET A 189 2.39 -4.98 -2.77
C MET A 189 1.78 -3.67 -2.26
N GLU A 190 0.84 -3.80 -1.35
CA GLU A 190 0.24 -2.69 -0.60
C GLU A 190 1.20 -2.20 0.49
N GLU A 191 1.00 -0.99 1.03
CA GLU A 191 1.97 -0.38 1.94
C GLU A 191 2.20 -1.19 3.23
N SER A 192 1.14 -1.73 3.83
CA SER A 192 1.28 -2.55 5.03
C SER A 192 2.08 -3.84 4.78
N GLU A 193 1.93 -4.41 3.60
CA GLU A 193 2.69 -5.59 3.19
C GLU A 193 4.17 -5.26 2.97
N ARG A 194 4.48 -4.07 2.44
CA ARG A 194 5.87 -3.60 2.28
C ARG A 194 6.54 -3.40 3.62
N VAL A 195 5.84 -2.77 4.57
CA VAL A 195 6.35 -2.62 5.94
C VAL A 195 6.61 -3.99 6.56
N LEU A 196 5.68 -4.93 6.40
CA LEU A 196 5.87 -6.30 6.89
C LEU A 196 7.07 -7.00 6.24
N LEU A 197 7.23 -6.86 4.92
CA LEU A 197 8.37 -7.40 4.18
C LEU A 197 9.70 -6.83 4.70
N ARG A 198 9.77 -5.50 4.89
CA ARG A 198 10.95 -4.81 5.40
C ARG A 198 11.32 -5.28 6.80
N ASN A 199 10.34 -5.32 7.71
CA ASN A 199 10.55 -5.80 9.08
C ASN A 199 11.02 -7.26 9.08
N GLY A 200 10.45 -8.10 8.20
CA GLY A 200 10.88 -9.48 8.02
C GLY A 200 12.31 -9.62 7.49
N GLN A 201 12.74 -8.75 6.58
CA GLN A 201 14.12 -8.72 6.07
C GLN A 201 15.11 -8.28 7.14
N GLU A 202 14.77 -7.22 7.88
CA GLU A 202 15.60 -6.70 8.95
C GLU A 202 15.78 -7.74 10.06
N GLY A 203 14.69 -8.39 10.50
CA GLY A 203 14.76 -9.47 11.48
C GLY A 203 15.59 -10.68 11.00
N ALA A 204 15.43 -11.09 9.73
CA ALA A 204 16.22 -12.18 9.16
C ALA A 204 17.71 -11.83 9.06
N ARG A 205 18.04 -10.58 8.72
CA ARG A 205 19.42 -10.08 8.69
C ARG A 205 20.04 -10.05 10.10
N MET A 206 19.36 -9.43 11.06
CA MET A 206 19.84 -9.34 12.45
C MET A 206 20.09 -10.72 13.05
N MET A 207 19.21 -11.69 12.78
CA MET A 207 19.39 -13.07 13.24
C MET A 207 20.65 -13.72 12.64
N LYS A 208 20.95 -13.45 11.37
CA LYS A 208 22.17 -13.95 10.72
C LYS A 208 23.42 -13.33 11.31
N ASP A 209 23.43 -12.01 11.49
CA ASP A 209 24.56 -11.29 12.08
C ASP A 209 24.83 -11.79 13.52
N PHE A 210 23.76 -12.02 14.29
CA PHE A 210 23.83 -12.66 15.61
C PHE A 210 24.45 -14.06 15.56
N LEU A 211 23.97 -14.93 14.65
CA LEU A 211 24.50 -16.29 14.47
C LEU A 211 25.95 -16.31 13.98
N ALA A 212 26.37 -15.29 13.20
CA ALA A 212 27.74 -15.13 12.71
C ALA A 212 28.71 -14.61 13.79
N GLY A 213 28.21 -14.19 14.96
CA GLY A 213 29.02 -13.63 16.04
C GLY A 213 29.56 -12.23 15.74
N SER A 214 29.04 -11.54 14.71
CA SER A 214 29.37 -10.16 14.38
C SER A 214 28.46 -9.22 15.18
N HIS A 215 28.93 -8.81 16.35
CA HIS A 215 28.31 -7.77 17.19
C HIS A 215 29.11 -6.47 17.15
#